data_AF-A0A1H9DGF8-F1
#
_entry.id   AF-A0A1H9DGF8-F1
#
_cell.length_a   1.000
_cell.length_b   1.000
_cell.length_c   1.000
_cell.angle_alpha   90.00
_cell.angle_beta   90.00
_cell.angle_gamma   90.00
#
_symmetry.space_group_name_H-M   'P 1'
#
loop_
_entity.id
_entity.type
_entity.pdbx_description
1 polymer ?
#
loop_
_entity_poly.entity_id
_entity_poly.type
_entity_poly.pdbx_seq_one_letter_code
_entity_poly.pdbx_strand_id
1 'polypeptide(L)'
;MINILKHIFGTKMYLITILPFLYLSLINNILNYGFNKTIGWAYDISGKCMFSQYFIFSFFIGFSFLTIIKAKTNWILSILLFLTYVFFCLIQDNNINIIFLDKILIFMTFLFIIIFIQSIIQKTIQIKS
;
A
#
# COMPACT_ATOMS: atom_id res chain seq x y z
N MET A 1 0.33 25.48 3.73
CA MET A 1 0.49 24.26 2.91
C MET A 1 1.00 23.06 3.70
N ILE A 2 2.14 23.15 4.41
CA ILE A 2 2.72 22.04 5.18
C ILE A 2 1.77 21.48 6.27
N ASN A 3 1.05 22.35 7.00
CA ASN A 3 0.10 21.90 8.02
C ASN A 3 -1.07 21.07 7.46
N ILE A 4 -1.50 21.37 6.22
CA ILE A 4 -2.56 20.64 5.52
C ILE A 4 -2.07 19.24 5.16
N LEU A 5 -0.87 19.14 4.57
CA LEU A 5 -0.23 17.85 4.26
C LEU A 5 -0.04 17.00 5.53
N LYS A 6 0.47 17.59 6.61
CA LYS A 6 0.64 16.89 7.89
C LYS A 6 -0.68 16.33 8.42
N HIS A 7 -1.77 17.09 8.30
CA HIS A 7 -3.08 16.62 8.74
C HIS A 7 -3.59 15.46 7.87
N ILE A 8 -3.50 15.60 6.55
CA ILE A 8 -3.93 14.60 5.58
C ILE A 8 -3.15 13.28 5.78
N PHE A 9 -1.81 13.33 5.77
CA PHE A 9 -0.95 12.16 5.95
C PHE A 9 -0.89 11.62 7.39
N GLY A 10 -1.37 12.39 8.37
CA GLY A 10 -1.40 11.97 9.78
C GLY A 10 -2.72 11.37 10.23
N THR A 11 -3.83 11.68 9.56
CA THR A 11 -5.20 11.31 10.03
C THR A 11 -6.11 10.78 8.93
N LYS A 12 -5.79 11.03 7.66
CA LYS A 12 -6.62 10.66 6.52
C LYS A 12 -5.89 9.75 5.54
N MET A 13 -4.91 8.97 6.00
CA MET A 13 -4.13 8.10 5.12
C MET A 13 -5.00 7.10 4.35
N TYR A 14 -6.10 6.61 4.93
CA TYR A 14 -7.03 5.73 4.23
C TYR A 14 -7.61 6.36 2.94
N LEU A 15 -7.88 7.67 2.93
CA LEU A 15 -8.35 8.38 1.72
C LEU A 15 -7.27 8.52 0.66
N ILE A 16 -6.00 8.50 1.07
CA ILE A 16 -4.88 8.64 0.14
C ILE A 16 -4.49 7.27 -0.41
N THR A 17 -4.51 6.23 0.43
CA THR A 17 -4.16 4.87 0.01
C THR A 17 -5.21 4.23 -0.89
N ILE A 18 -6.45 4.75 -0.93
CA ILE A 18 -7.44 4.29 -1.90
C ILE A 18 -7.20 4.83 -3.33
N LEU A 19 -6.51 5.96 -3.49
CA LEU A 19 -6.31 6.59 -4.81
C LEU A 19 -5.55 5.67 -5.79
N PRO A 20 -4.42 5.06 -5.41
CA PRO A 20 -3.70 4.19 -6.34
C PRO A 20 -4.37 2.80 -6.47
N PHE A 21 -5.26 2.42 -5.54
CA PHE A 21 -6.11 1.25 -5.72
C PHE A 21 -7.14 1.47 -6.83
N LEU A 22 -7.77 2.65 -6.87
CA LEU A 22 -8.67 3.03 -7.96
C LEU A 22 -7.92 3.02 -9.31
N TYR A 23 -6.68 3.51 -9.34
CA TYR A 23 -5.84 3.44 -10.53
C TYR A 23 -5.59 1.99 -11.00
N LEU A 24 -5.22 1.09 -10.09
CA LEU A 24 -5.04 -0.34 -10.40
C LEU A 24 -6.32 -1.02 -10.88
N SER A 25 -7.48 -0.63 -10.34
CA SER A 25 -8.77 -1.18 -10.77
C SER A 25 -9.14 -0.81 -12.21
N LEU A 26 -8.70 0.35 -12.70
CA LEU A 26 -8.90 0.80 -14.09
C LEU A 26 -8.00 0.05 -15.08
N ILE A 27 -6.87 -0.48 -14.61
CA ILE A 27 -5.92 -1.25 -15.43
C ILE A 27 -6.43 -2.69 -15.70
N ASN A 28 -7.43 -3.18 -14.95
CA ASN A 28 -7.96 -4.54 -15.07
C ASN A 28 -8.78 -4.83 -16.35
N ASN A 29 -8.87 -3.90 -17.30
CA ASN A 29 -9.23 -4.24 -18.66
C ASN A 29 -8.00 -4.80 -19.38
N ILE A 30 -7.66 -6.09 -19.23
CA ILE A 30 -6.96 -6.95 -20.21
C ILE A 30 -6.86 -8.39 -19.64
N LEU A 31 -7.73 -9.25 -20.17
CA LEU A 31 -7.58 -10.65 -20.60
C LEU A 31 -6.41 -11.53 -20.08
N ASN A 32 -6.78 -12.78 -19.74
CA ASN A 32 -5.99 -14.04 -19.70
C ASN A 32 -5.26 -14.42 -18.40
N TYR A 33 -5.98 -14.97 -17.40
CA TYR A 33 -5.34 -15.75 -16.32
C TYR A 33 -5.37 -17.25 -16.64
N GLY A 34 -4.20 -17.85 -16.82
CA GLY A 34 -4.00 -19.31 -16.78
C GLY A 34 -3.35 -19.72 -15.47
N PHE A 35 -3.96 -20.65 -14.73
CA PHE A 35 -3.41 -21.15 -13.46
C PHE A 35 -2.22 -22.09 -13.75
N ASN A 36 -0.98 -21.61 -13.62
CA ASN A 36 0.21 -22.46 -13.85
C ASN A 36 0.53 -23.30 -12.60
N LYS A 37 0.21 -24.60 -12.65
CA LYS A 37 0.28 -25.53 -11.50
C LYS A 37 1.70 -25.83 -11.00
N THR A 38 2.74 -25.47 -11.75
CA THR A 38 4.14 -25.86 -11.45
C THR A 38 4.87 -24.93 -10.49
N ILE A 39 4.47 -23.66 -10.37
CA ILE A 39 5.17 -22.67 -9.52
C ILE A 39 4.30 -22.24 -8.33
N GLY A 40 3.02 -22.62 -8.28
CA GLY A 40 2.08 -22.26 -7.21
C GLY A 40 1.75 -20.76 -7.14
N TRP A 41 2.34 -19.95 -8.03
CA TRP A 41 2.17 -18.51 -8.13
C TRP A 41 1.63 -18.23 -9.52
N ALA A 42 0.45 -17.62 -9.61
CA ALA A 42 -0.22 -17.32 -10.86
C ALA A 42 0.49 -16.15 -11.55
N TYR A 43 1.60 -16.44 -12.22
CA TYR A 43 2.19 -15.55 -13.21
C TYR A 43 1.42 -15.73 -14.51
N ASP A 44 0.75 -14.69 -14.96
CA ASP A 44 0.32 -14.60 -16.35
C ASP A 44 1.56 -14.67 -17.26
N ILE A 45 1.37 -15.16 -18.48
CA ILE A 45 2.34 -15.12 -19.59
C ILE A 45 2.77 -13.66 -19.89
N SER A 46 2.01 -12.66 -19.40
CA SER A 46 2.33 -11.23 -19.41
C SER A 46 3.15 -10.72 -18.21
N GLY A 47 3.38 -11.53 -17.17
CA GLY A 47 4.17 -11.17 -15.99
C GLY A 47 3.48 -10.22 -14.99
N LYS A 48 2.22 -9.83 -15.19
CA LYS A 48 1.49 -8.93 -14.27
C LYS A 48 0.95 -9.71 -13.07
N CYS A 49 1.44 -9.38 -11.87
CA CYS A 49 1.09 -10.08 -10.64
C CYS A 49 -0.22 -9.52 -10.03
N MET A 50 -1.36 -10.18 -10.27
CA MET A 50 -2.66 -9.82 -9.66
C MET A 50 -2.60 -9.73 -8.13
N PHE A 51 -1.71 -10.52 -7.51
CA PHE A 51 -1.52 -10.55 -6.06
C PHE A 51 -1.05 -9.22 -5.48
N SER A 52 -0.34 -8.39 -6.25
CA SER A 52 0.09 -7.08 -5.76
C SER A 52 -1.09 -6.18 -5.43
N GLN A 53 -2.17 -6.23 -6.22
CA GLN A 53 -3.38 -5.45 -6.00
C GLN A 53 -4.07 -5.82 -4.67
N TYR A 54 -4.24 -7.13 -4.41
CA TYR A 54 -4.81 -7.62 -3.14
C TYR A 54 -3.93 -7.27 -1.95
N PHE A 55 -2.61 -7.37 -2.12
CA PHE A 55 -1.66 -7.03 -1.08
C PHE A 55 -1.72 -5.55 -0.71
N ILE A 56 -1.79 -4.69 -1.71
CA ILE A 56 -1.99 -3.26 -1.57
C ILE A 56 -3.32 -2.91 -0.88
N PHE A 57 -4.40 -3.63 -1.20
CA PHE A 57 -5.70 -3.45 -0.55
C PHE A 57 -5.64 -3.69 0.96
N SER A 58 -4.76 -4.60 1.42
CA SER A 58 -4.54 -4.82 2.85
C SER A 58 -4.02 -3.57 3.58
N PHE A 59 -3.22 -2.73 2.92
CA PHE A 59 -2.77 -1.46 3.50
C PHE A 59 -3.92 -0.48 3.70
N PHE A 60 -4.85 -0.40 2.75
CA PHE A 60 -6.06 0.40 2.88
C PHE A 60 -6.90 -0.06 4.08
N ILE A 61 -7.11 -1.37 4.25
CA ILE A 61 -7.81 -1.92 5.41
C ILE A 61 -7.09 -1.52 6.71
N GLY A 62 -5.77 -1.65 6.75
CA GLY A 62 -4.96 -1.28 7.92
C GLY A 62 -5.06 0.19 8.29
N PHE A 63 -4.96 1.11 7.33
CA PHE A 63 -5.16 2.54 7.60
C PHE A 63 -6.60 2.88 7.97
N SER A 64 -7.58 2.16 7.43
CA SER A 64 -8.99 2.31 7.82
C SER A 64 -9.19 1.90 9.28
N PHE A 65 -8.57 0.80 9.71
CA PHE A 65 -8.56 0.38 11.12
C PHE A 65 -7.94 1.44 12.04
N LEU A 66 -6.75 1.96 11.69
CA LEU A 66 -6.10 3.05 12.46
C LEU A 66 -7.00 4.29 12.56
N THR A 67 -7.77 4.58 11.52
CA THR A 67 -8.73 5.69 11.51
C THR A 67 -9.90 5.44 12.47
N ILE A 68 -10.47 4.23 12.48
CA ILE A 68 -11.57 3.84 13.38
C ILE A 68 -11.16 4.02 14.84
N ILE A 69 -9.95 3.58 15.21
CA ILE A 69 -9.43 3.76 16.57
C ILE A 69 -8.93 5.19 16.85
N LYS A 70 -9.06 6.11 15.89
CA LYS A 70 -8.58 7.50 15.96
C LYS A 70 -7.10 7.57 16.36
N ALA A 71 -6.27 6.69 15.80
CA ALA A 71 -4.81 6.73 15.95
C ALA A 71 -4.21 7.72 14.93
N LYS A 72 -3.17 8.43 15.36
CA LYS A 72 -2.41 9.33 14.48
C LYS A 72 -1.22 8.58 13.92
N THR A 73 -0.94 8.77 12.64
CA THR A 73 0.22 8.19 11.96
C THR A 73 1.37 9.18 11.88
N ASN A 74 2.60 8.68 11.76
CA ASN A 74 3.76 9.52 11.46
C ASN A 74 3.67 10.01 10.01
N TRP A 75 3.46 11.32 9.84
CA TRP A 75 3.22 11.93 8.53
C TRP A 75 4.41 11.77 7.56
N ILE A 76 5.66 11.79 8.05
CA ILE A 76 6.85 11.66 7.20
C ILE A 76 6.91 10.26 6.61
N LEU A 77 6.78 9.23 7.46
CA LEU A 77 6.77 7.84 7.02
C LEU A 77 5.57 7.55 6.11
N SER A 78 4.41 8.15 6.41
CA SER A 78 3.20 8.00 5.60
C SER A 78 3.37 8.61 4.20
N ILE A 79 4.03 9.76 4.07
CA ILE A 79 4.40 10.34 2.77
C ILE A 79 5.35 9.40 2.02
N LEU A 80 6.38 8.89 2.71
CA LEU A 80 7.36 8.02 2.08
C LEU A 80 6.71 6.73 1.55
N LEU A 81 5.84 6.10 2.34
CA LEU A 81 5.05 4.94 1.91
C LEU A 81 4.17 5.28 0.70
N PHE A 82 3.49 6.43 0.72
CA PHE A 82 2.65 6.86 -0.41
C PHE A 82 3.46 7.09 -1.69
N LEU A 83 4.63 7.72 -1.61
CA LEU A 83 5.51 7.91 -2.76
C LEU A 83 5.99 6.57 -3.32
N THR A 84 6.39 5.62 -2.46
CA THR A 84 6.73 4.26 -2.88
C THR A 84 5.55 3.57 -3.56
N TYR A 85 4.33 3.81 -3.07
CA TYR A 85 3.13 3.22 -3.63
C TYR A 85 2.80 3.76 -5.03
N VAL A 86 2.89 5.08 -5.22
CA VAL A 86 2.72 5.71 -6.54
C VAL A 86 3.79 5.19 -7.51
N PHE A 87 5.04 5.10 -7.05
CA PHE A 87 6.14 4.56 -7.84
C PHE A 87 5.90 3.10 -8.26
N PHE A 88 5.42 2.26 -7.35
CA PHE A 88 5.05 0.88 -7.64
C PHE A 88 3.99 0.80 -8.75
N CYS A 89 2.92 1.60 -8.64
CA CYS A 89 1.84 1.62 -9.64
C CYS A 89 2.33 2.07 -11.01
N LEU A 90 3.20 3.09 -11.08
CA LEU A 90 3.75 3.59 -12.35
C LEU A 90 4.67 2.57 -13.06
N ILE A 91 5.41 1.77 -12.29
CA ILE A 91 6.37 0.79 -12.83
C ILE A 91 5.69 -0.51 -13.23
N GLN A 92 4.63 -0.90 -12.52
CA GLN A 92 3.90 -2.14 -12.79
C GLN A 92 3.37 -2.22 -14.23
N ASP A 93 3.01 -1.09 -14.83
CA ASP A 93 2.51 -1.05 -16.21
C ASP A 93 3.59 -1.18 -17.28
N ASN A 94 4.86 -0.91 -16.94
CA ASN A 94 5.96 -0.93 -17.90
C ASN A 94 6.62 -2.32 -18.09
N ASN A 95 6.00 -3.41 -17.61
CA ASN A 95 6.53 -4.78 -17.65
C ASN A 95 8.00 -4.89 -17.15
N ILE A 96 8.35 -4.07 -16.15
CA ILE A 96 9.68 -4.07 -15.54
C ILE A 96 9.88 -5.33 -14.70
N ASN A 97 11.14 -5.80 -14.60
CA ASN A 97 11.57 -7.00 -13.89
C ASN A 97 10.77 -7.27 -12.61
N ILE A 98 10.02 -8.37 -12.59
CA ILE A 98 9.16 -8.82 -11.49
C ILE A 98 9.91 -8.85 -10.15
N ILE A 99 11.19 -9.26 -10.16
CA ILE A 99 12.03 -9.33 -8.95
C ILE A 99 12.22 -7.94 -8.33
N PHE A 100 12.26 -6.89 -9.15
CA PHE A 100 12.38 -5.51 -8.66
C PHE A 100 11.07 -5.02 -8.04
N LEU A 101 9.91 -5.35 -8.65
CA LEU A 101 8.60 -5.05 -8.09
C LEU A 101 8.38 -5.74 -6.73
N ASP A 102 8.78 -7.00 -6.60
CA ASP A 102 8.71 -7.73 -5.32
C ASP A 102 9.53 -7.06 -4.23
N LYS A 103 10.75 -6.58 -4.55
CA LYS A 103 11.59 -5.83 -3.60
C LYS A 103 10.93 -4.53 -3.14
N ILE A 104 10.29 -3.80 -4.05
CA ILE A 104 9.52 -2.59 -3.70
C ILE A 104 8.37 -2.96 -2.77
N LEU A 105 7.63 -4.01 -3.08
CA LEU A 105 6.49 -4.45 -2.28
C LEU A 105 6.90 -4.90 -0.86
N ILE A 106 8.02 -5.61 -0.73
CA ILE A 106 8.62 -5.94 0.58
C ILE A 106 8.96 -4.67 1.36
N PHE A 107 9.62 -3.70 0.72
CA PHE A 107 9.97 -2.43 1.35
C PHE A 107 8.73 -1.64 1.81
N MET A 108 7.68 -1.59 0.98
CA MET A 108 6.40 -1.00 1.35
C MET A 108 5.76 -1.70 2.56
N THR A 109 5.79 -3.03 2.58
CA THR A 109 5.27 -3.83 3.70
C THR A 109 5.98 -3.46 4.99
N PHE A 110 7.31 -3.39 4.94
CA PHE A 110 8.14 -3.04 6.09
C PHE A 110 7.80 -1.64 6.63
N LEU A 111 7.69 -0.64 5.75
CA LEU A 111 7.28 0.71 6.12
C LEU A 111 5.87 0.75 6.73
N PHE A 112 4.92 0.05 6.13
CA PHE A 112 3.56 -0.04 6.63
C PHE A 112 3.51 -0.62 8.04
N ILE A 113 4.23 -1.73 8.30
CA ILE A 113 4.29 -2.36 9.63
C ILE A 113 4.85 -1.37 10.67
N ILE A 114 5.92 -0.65 10.35
CA ILE A 114 6.50 0.35 11.26
C ILE A 114 5.47 1.44 11.58
N ILE A 115 4.82 2.01 10.57
CA ILE A 115 3.80 3.05 10.75
C ILE A 115 2.66 2.51 11.62
N PHE A 116 2.19 1.31 11.35
CA PHE A 116 1.06 0.69 12.04
C PHE A 116 1.37 0.47 13.53
N ILE A 117 2.51 -0.16 13.84
CA ILE A 117 2.93 -0.42 15.23
C ILE A 117 3.15 0.89 15.98
N GLN A 118 3.85 1.87 15.39
CA GLN A 118 4.09 3.17 16.03
C GLN A 118 2.77 3.88 16.35
N SER A 119 1.81 3.85 15.43
CA SER A 119 0.50 4.48 15.60
C SER A 119 -0.30 3.82 16.72
N ILE A 120 -0.25 2.49 16.82
CA ILE A 120 -0.88 1.74 17.91
C ILE A 120 -0.24 2.12 19.25
N ILE A 121 1.09 2.04 19.38
CA ILE A 121 1.81 2.34 20.63
C ILE A 121 1.49 3.76 21.11
N GLN A 122 1.54 4.74 20.19
CA GLN A 122 1.23 6.12 20.52
C GLN A 122 -0.21 6.28 21.02
N LYS A 123 -1.16 5.55 20.42
CA LYS A 123 -2.55 5.56 20.85
C LYS A 123 -2.72 4.93 22.23
N THR A 124 -2.06 3.81 22.52
CA THR A 124 -2.14 3.17 23.85
C THR A 124 -1.57 4.05 24.95
N ILE A 125 -0.49 4.77 24.69
CA ILE A 125 0.09 5.72 25.66
C ILE A 125 -0.89 6.85 25.95
N GLN A 126 -1.54 7.42 24.93
CA GLN A 126 -2.52 8.50 25.08
C GLN A 126 -3.79 8.09 25.86
N ILE A 127 -4.15 6.81 25.87
CA ILE A 127 -5.29 6.32 26.66
C ILE A 127 -4.93 6.20 28.14
N LYS A 128 -3.65 5.96 28.45
CA LYS A 128 -3.16 5.78 29.82
C LYS A 128 -2.79 7.10 30.53
N SER A 129 -2.54 8.16 29.78
CA SER A 129 -2.28 9.52 30.27
C SER A 129 -3.57 10.29 30.50
#